data_AF-H4F5Q7-F1
#
_entry.id   AF-H4F5Q7-F1
#
_cell.length_a   1.000
_cell.length_b   1.000
_cell.length_c   1.000
_cell.angle_alpha   90.00
_cell.angle_beta   90.00
_cell.angle_gamma   90.00
#
_symmetry.space_group_name_H-M   'P 1'
#
loop_
_entity.id
_entity.type
_entity.pdbx_description
1 polymer ?
#
loop_
_entity_poly.entity_id
_entity_poly.type
_entity_poly.pdbx_seq_one_letter_code
_entity_poly.pdbx_strand_id
1 'polypeptide(L)'
;MHKVIFDTDPGVDDAMALLFLHHHPEIDLIGITSVFGNATIETTTRNALFLKREWQIDAPVAKGAGETFIPHRVTHAPPTFIHGDDGLGNIGVPEVTDVEPDPRPAHRFIVDMVRAHPGEVTLVAVGRMTNLANALKEDPEIVSLVREVVIMGGAFDTNGNVTPAAEANIHGDPEAADIVMTATWPVVVVGLDVTLKTVMTRQALADIRDAAGKRAQLLFDLSQFYIKFYEGRVQDGMVVHDSCACVYVVAPELFTTRSGPVRVVCGGIADGQTIQKPDGKGFGPSDWDGDLPSQKVCVDVDADAVLKLIHDTIVAIKED
;
A
#
# COMPACT_ATOMS: atom_id res chain seq x y z
N MET A 1 7.87 4.18 -18.62
CA MET A 1 8.37 3.66 -17.34
C MET A 1 7.92 4.61 -16.24
N HIS A 2 7.31 4.11 -15.18
CA HIS A 2 6.75 4.85 -14.05
C HIS A 2 7.79 4.88 -12.93
N LYS A 3 8.23 6.09 -12.54
CA LYS A 3 9.09 6.27 -11.37
C LYS A 3 8.25 6.10 -10.11
N VAL A 4 8.55 5.08 -9.31
CA VAL A 4 7.74 4.71 -8.14
C VAL A 4 8.57 4.82 -6.87
N ILE A 5 8.00 5.50 -5.86
CA ILE A 5 8.37 5.29 -4.46
C ILE A 5 7.27 4.45 -3.82
N PHE A 6 7.64 3.33 -3.22
CA PHE A 6 6.73 2.39 -2.57
C PHE A 6 6.75 2.59 -1.05
N ASP A 7 5.67 3.15 -0.49
CA ASP A 7 5.51 3.39 0.95
C ASP A 7 4.66 2.26 1.56
N THR A 8 5.28 1.46 2.42
CA THR A 8 4.81 0.12 2.82
C THR A 8 5.11 -0.16 4.28
N ASP A 9 4.37 -1.08 4.89
CA ASP A 9 4.61 -1.62 6.22
C ASP A 9 4.76 -3.14 6.15
N PRO A 10 5.85 -3.66 5.54
CA PRO A 10 5.83 -4.97 4.91
C PRO A 10 5.23 -6.11 5.75
N GLY A 11 4.01 -6.46 5.34
CA GLY A 11 3.28 -7.69 5.55
C GLY A 11 3.44 -8.66 4.37
N VAL A 12 2.51 -9.60 4.25
CA VAL A 12 2.61 -10.71 3.29
C VAL A 12 2.17 -10.28 1.89
N ASP A 13 1.11 -9.49 1.81
CA ASP A 13 0.62 -8.84 0.59
C ASP A 13 1.52 -7.70 0.11
N ASP A 14 2.10 -6.91 1.02
CA ASP A 14 3.13 -5.92 0.68
C ASP A 14 4.31 -6.57 -0.04
N ALA A 15 4.73 -7.75 0.44
CA ALA A 15 5.84 -8.49 -0.15
C ALA A 15 5.54 -8.88 -1.60
N MET A 16 4.31 -9.35 -1.89
CA MET A 16 3.88 -9.61 -3.27
C MET A 16 3.91 -8.34 -4.12
N ALA A 17 3.39 -7.24 -3.59
CA ALA A 17 3.34 -5.95 -4.27
C ALA A 17 4.75 -5.43 -4.61
N LEU A 18 5.69 -5.53 -3.67
CA LEU A 18 7.09 -5.17 -3.86
C LEU A 18 7.76 -6.04 -4.92
N LEU A 19 7.52 -7.36 -4.91
CA LEU A 19 8.09 -8.27 -5.90
C LEU A 19 7.56 -7.95 -7.31
N PHE A 20 6.27 -7.63 -7.43
CA PHE A 20 5.64 -7.17 -8.67
C PHE A 20 6.28 -5.87 -9.17
N LEU A 21 6.37 -4.84 -8.33
CA LEU A 21 6.97 -3.55 -8.69
C LEU A 21 8.43 -3.69 -9.13
N HIS A 22 9.21 -4.53 -8.45
CA HIS A 22 10.62 -4.74 -8.77
C HIS A 22 10.81 -5.38 -10.16
N HIS A 23 9.90 -6.26 -10.59
CA HIS A 23 10.06 -7.03 -11.83
C HIS A 23 9.25 -6.49 -13.01
N HIS A 24 8.27 -5.62 -12.79
CA HIS A 24 7.45 -5.11 -13.87
C HIS A 24 8.29 -4.22 -14.81
N PRO A 25 8.34 -4.50 -16.13
CA PRO A 25 9.27 -3.84 -17.06
C PRO A 25 8.97 -2.35 -17.29
N GLU A 26 7.78 -1.90 -16.90
CA GLU A 26 7.40 -0.49 -16.96
C GLU A 26 7.57 0.26 -15.64
N ILE A 27 8.06 -0.37 -14.58
CA ILE A 27 8.33 0.28 -13.30
C ILE A 27 9.82 0.61 -13.16
N ASP A 28 10.10 1.82 -12.70
CA ASP A 28 11.40 2.27 -12.20
C ASP A 28 11.24 2.49 -10.69
N LEU A 29 11.53 1.45 -9.89
CA LEU A 29 11.41 1.52 -8.44
C LEU A 29 12.61 2.30 -7.87
N ILE A 30 12.39 3.58 -7.57
CA ILE A 30 13.46 4.50 -7.16
C ILE A 30 13.63 4.60 -5.64
N GLY A 31 12.72 4.01 -4.87
CA GLY A 31 12.82 3.98 -3.42
C GLY A 31 11.69 3.19 -2.75
N ILE A 32 11.99 2.69 -1.55
CA ILE A 32 11.06 2.02 -0.66
C ILE A 32 11.09 2.79 0.66
N THR A 33 9.92 3.13 1.20
CA THR A 33 9.81 3.76 2.52
C THR A 33 9.01 2.84 3.44
N SER A 34 9.53 2.58 4.64
CA SER A 34 8.81 1.78 5.63
C SER A 34 7.97 2.66 6.54
N VAL A 35 6.81 2.16 6.96
CA VAL A 35 5.98 2.76 8.02
C VAL A 35 5.56 1.69 9.02
N PHE A 36 5.06 2.10 10.19
CA PHE A 36 4.43 1.19 11.14
C PHE A 36 3.01 0.81 10.67
N GLY A 37 2.56 -0.38 11.03
CA GLY A 37 1.21 -0.84 10.72
C GLY A 37 1.00 -2.32 11.02
N ASN A 38 1.24 -3.18 10.04
CA ASN A 38 1.23 -4.64 10.17
C ASN A 38 2.21 -5.14 11.25
N ALA A 39 3.29 -4.38 11.46
CA ALA A 39 4.21 -4.54 12.58
C ALA A 39 4.73 -3.18 13.09
N THR A 40 5.61 -3.19 14.10
CA THR A 40 6.32 -1.97 14.54
C THR A 40 7.25 -1.49 13.43
N ILE A 41 7.64 -0.20 13.45
CA ILE A 41 8.52 0.36 12.43
C ILE A 41 9.88 -0.36 12.36
N GLU A 42 10.42 -0.84 13.48
CA GLU A 42 11.64 -1.66 13.50
C GLU A 42 11.45 -2.94 12.69
N THR A 43 10.33 -3.65 12.92
CA THR A 43 10.01 -4.91 12.26
C THR A 43 9.73 -4.71 10.77
N THR A 44 8.95 -3.70 10.39
CA THR A 44 8.62 -3.40 8.98
C THR A 44 9.83 -2.92 8.20
N THR A 45 10.70 -2.10 8.79
CA THR A 45 11.97 -1.69 8.17
C THR A 45 12.90 -2.89 7.96
N ARG A 46 13.04 -3.76 8.96
CA ARG A 46 13.84 -4.98 8.84
C ARG A 46 13.27 -5.93 7.78
N ASN A 47 11.94 -6.01 7.64
CA ASN A 47 11.29 -6.78 6.56
C ASN A 47 11.62 -6.21 5.18
N ALA A 48 11.48 -4.89 4.98
CA ALA A 48 11.82 -4.25 3.71
C ALA A 48 13.28 -4.52 3.31
N LEU A 49 14.21 -4.42 4.27
CA LEU A 49 15.64 -4.69 4.05
C LEU A 49 15.92 -6.17 3.77
N PHE A 50 15.23 -7.09 4.45
CA PHE A 50 15.32 -8.53 4.20
C PHE A 50 14.84 -8.86 2.79
N LEU A 51 13.65 -8.41 2.41
CA LEU A 51 13.08 -8.62 1.07
C LEU A 51 13.96 -8.00 -0.03
N LYS A 52 14.48 -6.78 0.21
CA LYS A 52 15.47 -6.13 -0.66
C LYS A 52 16.67 -7.04 -0.91
N ARG A 53 17.22 -7.66 0.12
CA ARG A 53 18.37 -8.57 0.00
C ARG A 53 18.02 -9.84 -0.77
N GLU A 54 16.95 -10.54 -0.36
CA GLU A 54 16.57 -11.83 -0.95
C GLU A 54 16.15 -11.72 -2.42
N TRP A 55 15.57 -10.58 -2.80
CA TRP A 55 15.15 -10.31 -4.17
C TRP A 55 16.13 -9.45 -4.96
N GLN A 56 17.28 -9.07 -4.36
CA GLN A 56 18.32 -8.26 -5.00
C GLN A 56 17.79 -6.94 -5.57
N ILE A 57 16.92 -6.27 -4.80
CA ILE A 57 16.32 -5.00 -5.19
C ILE A 57 17.37 -3.89 -5.03
N ASP A 58 17.60 -3.09 -6.07
CA ASP A 58 18.56 -1.99 -6.01
C ASP A 58 18.04 -0.76 -5.23
N ALA A 59 16.72 -0.51 -5.28
CA ALA A 59 16.07 0.65 -4.67
C ALA A 59 16.42 0.84 -3.17
N PRO A 60 16.80 2.04 -2.72
CA PRO A 60 17.10 2.29 -1.31
C PRO A 60 15.85 2.12 -0.44
N VAL A 61 16.05 1.70 0.81
CA VAL A 61 14.98 1.58 1.82
C VAL A 61 15.21 2.66 2.87
N ALA A 62 14.26 3.59 3.05
CA ALA A 62 14.33 4.63 4.08
C ALA A 62 13.34 4.34 5.22
N LYS A 63 13.82 4.39 6.47
CA LYS A 63 12.98 4.17 7.66
C LYS A 63 12.06 5.37 7.89
N GLY A 64 10.76 5.13 8.03
CA GLY A 64 9.76 6.16 8.27
C GLY A 64 9.24 6.25 9.70
N ALA A 65 7.99 6.68 9.80
CA ALA A 65 7.31 6.95 11.07
C ALA A 65 7.06 5.67 11.88
N GLY A 66 7.25 5.75 13.20
CA GLY A 66 6.91 4.70 14.16
C GLY A 66 5.64 4.95 14.97
N GLU A 67 5.03 6.11 14.76
CA GLU A 67 3.82 6.56 15.46
C GLU A 67 2.97 7.39 14.49
N THR A 68 1.70 7.58 14.85
CA THR A 68 0.72 8.33 14.06
C THR A 68 1.09 9.80 13.90
N PHE A 69 0.54 10.44 12.87
CA PHE A 69 0.79 11.85 12.55
C PHE A 69 0.42 12.79 13.70
N ILE A 70 -0.70 12.53 14.37
CA ILE A 70 -1.04 13.19 15.62
C ILE A 70 -0.34 12.45 16.78
N PRO A 71 0.57 13.12 17.52
CA PRO A 71 1.22 12.51 18.66
C PRO A 71 0.20 12.07 19.71
N HIS A 72 0.44 10.92 20.33
CA HIS A 72 -0.39 10.34 21.40
C HIS A 72 -1.82 9.91 21.00
N ARG A 73 -2.15 9.85 19.70
CA ARG A 73 -3.35 9.13 19.26
C ARG A 73 -3.27 7.68 19.75
N VAL A 74 -4.38 7.16 20.25
CA VAL A 74 -4.44 5.79 20.74
C VAL A 74 -4.26 4.84 19.55
N THR A 75 -3.24 4.00 19.62
CA THR A 75 -2.97 2.97 18.62
C THR A 75 -3.23 1.58 19.21
N HIS A 76 -3.53 0.63 18.34
CA HIS A 76 -3.63 -0.78 18.69
C HIS A 76 -2.30 -1.49 18.46
N ALA A 77 -2.10 -2.58 19.19
CA ALA A 77 -0.96 -3.47 18.94
C ALA A 77 -1.02 -4.01 17.50
N PRO A 78 0.14 -4.30 16.88
CA PRO A 78 0.17 -4.88 15.54
C PRO A 78 -0.65 -6.18 15.44
N PRO A 79 -1.29 -6.45 14.28
CA PRO A 79 -2.15 -7.61 14.08
C PRO A 79 -1.34 -8.89 13.81
N THR A 80 -0.58 -9.37 14.79
CA THR A 80 0.30 -10.55 14.61
C THR A 80 -0.45 -11.84 14.23
N PHE A 81 -1.75 -11.90 14.49
CA PHE A 81 -2.61 -13.01 14.04
C PHE A 81 -2.87 -13.03 12.52
N ILE A 82 -2.52 -11.96 11.80
CA ILE A 82 -2.66 -11.82 10.34
C ILE A 82 -1.31 -12.02 9.65
N HIS A 83 -0.27 -11.32 10.11
CA HIS A 83 1.04 -11.28 9.44
C HIS A 83 2.13 -12.05 10.19
N GLY A 84 1.83 -12.69 11.31
CA GLY A 84 2.84 -13.33 12.17
C GLY A 84 3.49 -12.34 13.15
N ASP A 85 4.29 -12.87 14.07
CA ASP A 85 5.00 -12.07 15.07
C ASP A 85 6.20 -11.34 14.44
N ASP A 86 6.77 -11.89 13.37
CA ASP A 86 7.81 -11.26 12.55
C ASP A 86 7.26 -10.39 11.41
N GLY A 87 5.94 -10.29 11.24
CA GLY A 87 5.28 -9.55 10.16
C GLY A 87 5.40 -10.19 8.77
N LEU A 88 6.05 -11.36 8.64
CA LEU A 88 6.26 -12.09 7.38
C LEU A 88 5.92 -13.57 7.52
N GLY A 89 4.85 -13.87 8.25
CA GLY A 89 4.27 -15.21 8.32
C GLY A 89 5.07 -16.22 9.17
N ASN A 90 5.98 -15.75 10.02
CA ASN A 90 6.79 -16.56 10.93
C ASN A 90 7.68 -17.59 10.20
N ILE A 91 8.23 -17.23 9.05
CA ILE A 91 9.07 -18.12 8.23
C ILE A 91 10.53 -18.21 8.70
N GLY A 92 10.85 -17.59 9.84
CA GLY A 92 12.21 -17.54 10.37
C GLY A 92 13.04 -16.40 9.77
N VAL A 93 12.41 -15.25 9.54
CA VAL A 93 13.13 -14.05 9.06
C VAL A 93 14.19 -13.65 10.10
N PRO A 94 15.45 -13.38 9.71
CA PRO A 94 16.50 -13.00 10.64
C PRO A 94 16.14 -11.75 11.44
N GLU A 95 16.48 -11.72 12.74
CA GLU A 95 16.27 -10.54 13.60
C GLU A 95 17.10 -9.33 13.15
N VAL A 96 18.24 -9.58 12.52
CA VAL A 96 19.19 -8.56 12.04
C VAL A 96 19.47 -8.80 10.55
N THR A 97 19.54 -7.71 9.81
CA THR A 97 19.95 -7.68 8.40
C THR A 97 21.32 -7.02 8.29
N ASP A 98 22.11 -7.44 7.30
CA ASP A 98 23.41 -6.85 6.94
C ASP A 98 23.27 -5.67 5.96
N VAL A 99 22.05 -5.33 5.57
CA VAL A 99 21.72 -4.18 4.72
C VAL A 99 21.28 -3.01 5.60
N GLU A 100 21.95 -1.88 5.47
CA GLU A 100 21.58 -0.66 6.17
C GLU A 100 20.52 0.15 5.40
N PRO A 101 19.58 0.81 6.08
CA PRO A 101 18.65 1.73 5.43
C PRO A 101 19.36 3.01 4.96
N ASP A 102 18.73 3.73 4.02
CA ASP A 102 19.09 5.11 3.71
C ASP A 102 19.07 5.95 4.99
N PRO A 103 20.08 6.81 5.22
CA PRO A 103 20.18 7.59 6.45
C PRO A 103 19.10 8.66 6.60
N ARG A 104 18.39 9.03 5.52
CA ARG A 104 17.30 9.99 5.57
C ARG A 104 16.04 9.33 6.14
N PRO A 105 15.25 10.04 6.98
CA PRO A 105 13.93 9.56 7.34
C PRO A 105 13.01 9.56 6.11
N ALA A 106 12.06 8.64 6.03
CA ALA A 106 11.21 8.41 4.86
C ALA A 106 10.57 9.68 4.28
N HIS A 107 10.02 10.56 5.12
CA HIS A 107 9.38 11.80 4.65
C HIS A 107 10.39 12.73 3.93
N ARG A 108 11.61 12.90 4.47
CA ARG A 108 12.69 13.66 3.81
C ARG A 108 13.17 12.97 2.55
N PHE A 109 13.29 11.64 2.58
CA PHE A 109 13.61 10.85 1.39
C PHE A 109 12.59 11.08 0.26
N ILE A 110 11.29 11.03 0.57
CA ILE A 110 10.22 11.32 -0.38
C ILE A 110 10.37 12.73 -0.96
N VAL A 111 10.55 13.75 -0.12
CA VAL A 111 10.73 15.14 -0.54
C VAL A 111 11.91 15.28 -1.49
N ASP A 112 13.08 14.76 -1.12
CA ASP A 112 14.29 14.83 -1.93
C ASP A 112 14.11 14.16 -3.30
N MET A 113 13.54 12.95 -3.32
CA MET A 113 13.37 12.17 -4.53
C MET A 113 12.34 12.79 -5.48
N VAL A 114 11.22 13.30 -4.95
CA VAL A 114 10.22 14.02 -5.76
C VAL A 114 10.80 15.31 -6.33
N ARG A 115 11.56 16.09 -5.54
CA ARG A 115 12.21 17.32 -6.03
C ARG A 115 13.29 17.06 -7.08
N ALA A 116 13.98 15.93 -7.00
CA ALA A 116 14.93 15.50 -8.02
C ALA A 116 14.26 15.11 -9.35
N HIS A 117 12.97 14.74 -9.31
CA HIS A 117 12.20 14.21 -10.44
C HIS A 117 10.79 14.83 -10.53
N PRO A 118 10.69 16.18 -10.68
CA PRO A 118 9.43 16.88 -10.58
C PRO A 118 8.47 16.48 -11.72
N GLY A 119 7.25 16.10 -11.36
CA GLY A 119 6.19 15.67 -12.26
C GLY A 119 6.31 14.20 -12.72
N GLU A 120 7.33 13.46 -12.27
CA GLU A 120 7.58 12.09 -12.73
C GLU A 120 7.21 11.03 -11.68
N VAL A 121 7.39 11.34 -10.39
CA VAL A 121 7.29 10.36 -9.29
C VAL A 121 5.83 10.07 -8.95
N THR A 122 5.47 8.78 -9.00
CA THR A 122 4.23 8.24 -8.45
C THR A 122 4.52 7.69 -7.06
N LEU A 123 3.77 8.15 -6.06
CA LEU A 123 3.85 7.62 -4.70
C LEU A 123 2.81 6.50 -4.57
N VAL A 124 3.25 5.26 -4.36
CA VAL A 124 2.36 4.12 -4.12
C VAL A 124 2.38 3.84 -2.62
N ALA A 125 1.33 4.25 -1.91
CA ALA A 125 1.21 4.11 -0.47
C ALA A 125 0.26 2.96 -0.14
N VAL A 126 0.81 1.88 0.41
CA VAL A 126 0.06 0.67 0.80
C VAL A 126 0.09 0.39 2.29
N GLY A 127 0.81 1.23 3.05
CA GLY A 127 0.68 1.28 4.51
C GLY A 127 -0.03 2.53 4.99
N ARG A 128 0.14 2.86 6.28
CA ARG A 128 -0.40 4.09 6.88
C ARG A 128 0.23 5.33 6.24
N MET A 129 -0.58 6.30 5.81
CA MET A 129 -0.15 7.50 5.09
C MET A 129 0.66 8.52 5.91
N THR A 130 1.16 8.13 7.08
CA THR A 130 1.90 8.99 8.01
C THR A 130 3.16 9.57 7.40
N ASN A 131 3.90 8.79 6.60
CA ASN A 131 5.10 9.28 5.91
C ASN A 131 4.75 10.39 4.91
N LEU A 132 3.68 10.20 4.12
CA LEU A 132 3.19 11.18 3.15
C LEU A 132 2.65 12.44 3.84
N ALA A 133 1.88 12.30 4.91
CA ALA A 133 1.40 13.45 5.70
C ALA A 133 2.56 14.24 6.32
N ASN A 134 3.61 13.56 6.79
CA ASN A 134 4.83 14.22 7.27
C ASN A 134 5.60 14.92 6.14
N ALA A 135 5.67 14.32 4.94
CA ALA A 135 6.28 14.95 3.77
C ALA A 135 5.52 16.24 3.38
N LEU A 136 4.18 16.20 3.38
CA LEU A 136 3.34 17.39 3.15
C LEU A 136 3.54 18.48 4.22
N LYS A 137 3.59 18.08 5.49
CA LYS A 137 3.83 19.02 6.60
C LYS A 137 5.18 19.72 6.47
N GLU A 138 6.17 18.99 6.00
CA GLU A 138 7.53 19.49 5.83
C GLU A 138 7.70 20.36 4.60
N ASP A 139 7.10 19.95 3.49
CA ASP A 139 7.19 20.62 2.20
C ASP A 139 5.83 20.65 1.49
N PRO A 140 4.96 21.62 1.83
CA PRO A 140 3.62 21.71 1.25
C PRO A 140 3.61 21.88 -0.27
N GLU A 141 4.69 22.38 -0.88
CA GLU A 141 4.77 22.60 -2.34
C GLU A 141 4.97 21.30 -3.12
N ILE A 142 5.34 20.20 -2.44
CA ILE A 142 5.56 18.88 -3.07
C ILE A 142 4.34 18.38 -3.83
N VAL A 143 3.13 18.81 -3.44
CA VAL A 143 1.86 18.48 -4.12
C VAL A 143 1.85 18.83 -5.60
N SER A 144 2.62 19.85 -6.00
CA SER A 144 2.74 20.29 -7.39
C SER A 144 3.79 19.51 -8.19
N LEU A 145 4.62 18.73 -7.51
CA LEU A 145 5.74 17.98 -8.07
C LEU A 145 5.49 16.47 -8.12
N VAL A 146 4.56 15.96 -7.32
CA VAL A 146 4.14 14.55 -7.39
C VAL A 146 3.28 14.35 -8.64
N ARG A 147 3.55 13.28 -9.39
CA ARG A 147 2.75 12.90 -10.57
C ARG A 147 1.34 12.46 -10.17
N GLU A 148 1.27 11.53 -9.21
CA GLU A 148 0.05 10.95 -8.66
C GLU A 148 0.39 10.22 -7.35
N VAL A 149 -0.58 10.13 -6.44
CA VAL A 149 -0.54 9.28 -5.25
C VAL A 149 -1.55 8.16 -5.44
N VAL A 150 -1.10 6.91 -5.42
CA VAL A 150 -1.96 5.72 -5.50
C VAL A 150 -1.96 5.05 -4.12
N ILE A 151 -3.13 4.99 -3.51
CA ILE A 151 -3.32 4.51 -2.13
C ILE A 151 -3.99 3.13 -2.17
N MET A 152 -3.42 2.14 -1.49
CA MET A 152 -4.21 0.99 -1.04
C MET A 152 -4.80 1.33 0.32
N GLY A 153 -6.12 1.41 0.38
CA GLY A 153 -6.82 1.65 1.64
C GLY A 153 -8.23 2.19 1.45
N GLY A 154 -8.99 2.18 2.54
CA GLY A 154 -10.36 2.68 2.57
C GLY A 154 -11.41 1.68 2.10
N ALA A 155 -12.66 2.02 2.39
CA ALA A 155 -13.86 1.28 2.02
C ALA A 155 -15.00 2.29 1.83
N PHE A 156 -15.59 2.37 0.63
CA PHE A 156 -16.54 3.42 0.27
C PHE A 156 -17.97 2.92 0.16
N ASP A 157 -18.17 1.84 -0.58
CA ASP A 157 -19.45 1.19 -0.83
C ASP A 157 -19.49 -0.24 -0.22
N THR A 158 -18.53 -0.55 0.67
CA THR A 158 -18.42 -1.81 1.42
C THR A 158 -18.03 -1.57 2.88
N ASN A 159 -18.10 -2.61 3.71
CA ASN A 159 -17.65 -2.55 5.11
C ASN A 159 -16.12 -2.54 5.21
N GLY A 160 -15.63 -1.98 6.32
CA GLY A 160 -14.22 -2.08 6.71
C GLY A 160 -13.78 -3.50 7.09
N ASN A 161 -12.47 -3.69 7.27
CA ASN A 161 -11.85 -4.96 7.68
C ASN A 161 -11.32 -4.94 9.13
N VAL A 162 -11.09 -3.77 9.72
CA VAL A 162 -10.69 -3.61 11.13
C VAL A 162 -11.89 -3.31 12.01
N THR A 163 -12.74 -2.39 11.56
CA THR A 163 -14.07 -2.16 12.13
C THR A 163 -15.11 -2.26 11.02
N PRO A 164 -16.42 -2.33 11.34
CA PRO A 164 -17.44 -2.27 10.30
C PRO A 164 -17.34 -1.02 9.41
N ALA A 165 -16.74 0.07 9.91
CA ALA A 165 -16.67 1.36 9.22
C ALA A 165 -15.33 1.63 8.53
N ALA A 166 -14.24 0.96 8.93
CA ALA A 166 -12.90 1.39 8.55
C ALA A 166 -11.97 0.25 8.12
N GLU A 167 -11.19 0.56 7.09
CA GLU A 167 -10.09 -0.25 6.59
C GLU A 167 -8.82 0.01 7.44
N ALA A 168 -7.95 -0.99 7.56
CA ALA A 168 -6.77 -1.01 8.42
C ALA A 168 -5.80 0.17 8.26
N ASN A 169 -5.38 0.48 7.04
CA ASN A 169 -4.42 1.55 6.77
C ASN A 169 -5.00 2.91 7.12
N ILE A 170 -6.27 3.15 6.75
CA ILE A 170 -6.95 4.39 7.11
C ILE A 170 -7.18 4.48 8.62
N HIS A 171 -7.72 3.43 9.25
CA HIS A 171 -7.96 3.39 10.70
C HIS A 171 -6.66 3.55 11.51
N GLY A 172 -5.56 3.08 10.96
CA GLY A 172 -4.23 3.14 11.56
C GLY A 172 -3.71 4.56 11.75
N ASP A 173 -4.07 5.49 10.88
CA ASP A 173 -3.78 6.93 10.99
C ASP A 173 -4.77 7.78 10.15
N PRO A 174 -6.04 7.94 10.61
CA PRO A 174 -7.11 8.63 9.89
C PRO A 174 -6.78 10.08 9.59
N GLU A 175 -6.09 10.76 10.52
CA GLU A 175 -5.68 12.15 10.33
C GLU A 175 -4.65 12.29 9.21
N ALA A 176 -3.67 11.39 9.13
CA ALA A 176 -2.75 11.35 7.99
C ALA A 176 -3.48 11.08 6.69
N ALA A 177 -4.45 10.16 6.71
CA ALA A 177 -5.26 9.83 5.54
C ALA A 177 -6.11 11.01 5.04
N ASP A 178 -6.79 11.74 5.94
CA ASP A 178 -7.58 12.93 5.58
C ASP A 178 -6.67 14.02 4.98
N ILE A 179 -5.50 14.27 5.58
CA ILE A 179 -4.51 15.23 5.09
C ILE A 179 -4.05 14.87 3.67
N VAL A 180 -3.72 13.60 3.44
CA VAL A 180 -3.22 13.13 2.13
C VAL A 180 -4.33 13.16 1.08
N MET A 181 -5.55 12.72 1.40
CA MET A 181 -6.65 12.66 0.43
C MET A 181 -7.22 14.05 0.09
N THR A 182 -7.08 15.03 0.98
CA THR A 182 -7.55 16.40 0.78
C THR A 182 -6.50 17.34 0.17
N ALA A 183 -5.23 16.93 0.12
CA ALA A 183 -4.16 17.68 -0.52
C ALA A 183 -4.34 17.75 -2.05
N THR A 184 -3.84 18.82 -2.66
CA THR A 184 -4.13 19.20 -4.06
C THR A 184 -3.41 18.38 -5.13
N TRP A 185 -2.58 17.40 -4.73
CA TRP A 185 -2.03 16.42 -5.68
C TRP A 185 -3.13 15.46 -6.20
N PRO A 186 -2.91 14.81 -7.36
CA PRO A 186 -3.83 13.78 -7.84
C PRO A 186 -3.76 12.53 -6.95
N VAL A 187 -4.91 12.05 -6.46
CA VAL A 187 -5.03 10.84 -5.65
C VAL A 187 -5.95 9.82 -6.33
N VAL A 188 -5.52 8.57 -6.29
CA VAL A 188 -6.33 7.39 -6.60
C VAL A 188 -6.37 6.50 -5.37
N VAL A 189 -7.57 6.09 -4.98
CA VAL A 189 -7.80 5.19 -3.85
C VAL A 189 -8.27 3.83 -4.36
N VAL A 190 -7.47 2.80 -4.10
CA VAL A 190 -7.72 1.39 -4.39
C VAL A 190 -8.15 0.72 -3.08
N GLY A 191 -9.44 0.86 -2.76
CA GLY A 191 -10.02 0.39 -1.50
C GLY A 191 -10.58 -1.03 -1.55
N LEU A 192 -11.15 -1.45 -0.42
CA LEU A 192 -11.75 -2.78 -0.22
C LEU A 192 -12.85 -3.11 -1.24
N ASP A 193 -13.51 -2.09 -1.79
CA ASP A 193 -14.50 -2.16 -2.86
C ASP A 193 -14.03 -2.98 -4.07
N VAL A 194 -12.73 -2.92 -4.37
CA VAL A 194 -12.10 -3.62 -5.48
C VAL A 194 -11.14 -4.71 -5.00
N THR A 195 -10.36 -4.47 -3.94
CA THR A 195 -9.34 -5.44 -3.54
C THR A 195 -9.95 -6.74 -3.03
N LEU A 196 -11.12 -6.72 -2.38
CA LEU A 196 -11.76 -7.95 -1.90
C LEU A 196 -12.18 -8.90 -3.03
N LYS A 197 -12.16 -8.45 -4.30
CA LYS A 197 -12.46 -9.25 -5.49
C LYS A 197 -11.23 -10.00 -6.02
N THR A 198 -10.01 -9.64 -5.60
CA THR A 198 -8.75 -10.22 -6.11
C THR A 198 -8.20 -11.29 -5.16
N VAL A 199 -8.74 -12.51 -5.30
CA VAL A 199 -8.30 -13.66 -4.49
C VAL A 199 -7.25 -14.48 -5.25
N MET A 200 -6.01 -14.46 -4.78
CA MET A 200 -4.95 -15.33 -5.26
C MET A 200 -5.03 -16.67 -4.53
N THR A 201 -5.26 -17.75 -5.29
CA THR A 201 -5.37 -19.09 -4.69
C THR A 201 -4.01 -19.65 -4.28
N ARG A 202 -4.01 -20.58 -3.32
CA ARG A 202 -2.81 -21.32 -2.95
C ARG A 202 -2.20 -22.07 -4.14
N GLN A 203 -3.05 -22.61 -5.02
CA GLN A 203 -2.59 -23.28 -6.23
C GLN A 203 -1.91 -22.29 -7.19
N ALA A 204 -2.49 -21.12 -7.43
CA ALA A 204 -1.86 -20.10 -8.28
C ALA A 204 -0.50 -19.66 -7.73
N LEU A 205 -0.36 -19.51 -6.40
CA LEU A 205 0.94 -19.24 -5.77
C LEU A 205 1.94 -20.39 -5.95
N ALA A 206 1.48 -21.65 -5.90
CA ALA A 206 2.33 -22.81 -6.17
C ALA A 206 2.80 -22.84 -7.62
N ASP A 207 1.92 -22.49 -8.56
CA ASP A 207 2.25 -22.39 -9.99
C ASP A 207 3.31 -21.29 -10.24
N ILE A 208 3.17 -20.13 -9.58
CA ILE A 208 4.18 -19.04 -9.62
C ILE A 208 5.52 -19.54 -9.08
N ARG A 209 5.54 -20.22 -7.93
CA ARG A 209 6.76 -20.81 -7.34
C ARG A 209 7.43 -21.79 -8.30
N ASP A 210 6.65 -22.70 -8.88
CA ASP A 210 7.18 -23.76 -9.74
C ASP A 210 7.75 -23.19 -11.05
N ALA A 211 7.28 -22.02 -11.49
CA ALA A 211 7.75 -21.36 -12.70
C ALA A 211 8.92 -20.36 -12.47
N ALA A 212 8.94 -19.64 -11.32
CA ALA A 212 9.88 -18.55 -11.06
C ALA A 212 10.97 -18.87 -9.99
N GLY A 213 11.01 -20.11 -9.50
CA GLY A 213 12.14 -20.61 -8.71
C GLY A 213 12.29 -19.95 -7.33
N LYS A 214 13.52 -19.71 -6.89
CA LYS A 214 13.82 -19.36 -5.48
C LYS A 214 13.15 -18.07 -4.99
N ARG A 215 13.09 -17.02 -5.81
CA ARG A 215 12.47 -15.74 -5.40
C ARG A 215 10.96 -15.91 -5.15
N ALA A 216 10.30 -16.73 -5.98
CA ALA A 216 8.90 -17.06 -5.82
C ALA A 216 8.64 -18.12 -4.72
N GLN A 217 9.62 -18.95 -4.38
CA GLN A 217 9.57 -19.82 -3.20
C GLN A 217 9.41 -19.01 -1.91
N LEU A 218 10.19 -17.95 -1.74
CA LEU A 218 10.05 -17.07 -0.59
C LEU A 218 8.64 -16.48 -0.51
N LEU A 219 8.12 -15.94 -1.63
CA LEU A 219 6.74 -15.42 -1.69
C LEU A 219 5.71 -16.50 -1.33
N PHE A 220 5.86 -17.72 -1.84
CA PHE A 220 4.98 -18.83 -1.50
C PHE A 220 4.99 -19.12 -0.01
N ASP A 221 6.17 -19.21 0.62
CA ASP A 221 6.31 -19.54 2.04
C ASP A 221 5.69 -18.45 2.93
N LEU A 222 5.96 -17.18 2.63
CA LEU A 222 5.35 -16.00 3.29
C LEU A 222 3.82 -16.06 3.23
N SER A 223 3.28 -16.45 2.07
CA SER A 223 1.84 -16.49 1.81
C SER A 223 1.08 -17.52 2.66
N GLN A 224 1.74 -18.59 3.14
CA GLN A 224 1.03 -19.69 3.79
C GLN A 224 0.34 -19.28 5.10
N PHE A 225 0.96 -18.38 5.87
CA PHE A 225 0.36 -17.86 7.11
C PHE A 225 -0.84 -16.95 6.81
N TYR A 226 -0.73 -16.11 5.79
CA TYR A 226 -1.81 -15.20 5.39
C TYR A 226 -3.01 -15.93 4.79
N ILE A 227 -2.78 -16.98 3.97
CA ILE A 227 -3.87 -17.84 3.49
C ILE A 227 -4.64 -18.47 4.67
N LYS A 228 -3.94 -18.89 5.74
CA LYS A 228 -4.58 -19.42 6.94
C LYS A 228 -5.50 -18.39 7.62
N PHE A 229 -5.11 -17.11 7.64
CA PHE A 229 -5.97 -16.04 8.14
C PHE A 229 -7.27 -15.90 7.32
N TYR A 230 -7.20 -16.10 6.01
CA TYR A 230 -8.38 -16.06 5.12
C TYR A 230 -9.22 -17.34 5.09
N GLU A 231 -8.87 -18.39 5.85
CA GLU A 231 -9.70 -19.59 5.95
C GLU A 231 -11.13 -19.24 6.40
N GLY A 232 -12.11 -19.71 5.64
CA GLY A 232 -13.53 -19.43 5.86
C GLY A 232 -14.00 -18.04 5.40
N ARG A 233 -13.10 -17.18 4.92
CA ARG A 233 -13.41 -15.87 4.30
C ARG A 233 -13.36 -15.92 2.78
N VAL A 234 -12.39 -16.66 2.23
CA VAL A 234 -12.25 -16.91 0.79
C VAL A 234 -11.96 -18.39 0.52
N GLN A 235 -12.06 -18.80 -0.74
CA GLN A 235 -11.74 -20.16 -1.16
C GLN A 235 -10.22 -20.34 -1.31
N ASP A 236 -9.61 -21.13 -0.41
CA ASP A 236 -8.19 -21.56 -0.39
C ASP A 236 -7.20 -20.59 -1.06
N GLY A 237 -7.10 -19.39 -0.48
CA GLY A 237 -6.31 -18.30 -1.05
C GLY A 237 -6.22 -17.12 -0.11
N MET A 238 -5.69 -16.03 -0.63
CA MET A 238 -5.55 -14.76 0.08
C MET A 238 -5.98 -13.61 -0.84
N VAL A 239 -6.42 -12.51 -0.24
CA VAL A 239 -6.69 -11.28 -1.00
C VAL A 239 -5.37 -10.54 -1.22
N VAL A 240 -5.14 -10.01 -2.42
CA VAL A 240 -3.89 -9.32 -2.80
C VAL A 240 -4.06 -7.79 -2.82
N HIS A 241 -4.36 -7.24 -1.65
CA HIS A 241 -4.71 -5.84 -1.43
C HIS A 241 -3.72 -4.86 -2.09
N ASP A 242 -2.47 -4.87 -1.65
CA ASP A 242 -1.44 -3.90 -2.04
C ASP A 242 -1.00 -4.04 -3.49
N SER A 243 -1.06 -5.27 -4.00
CA SER A 243 -0.75 -5.55 -5.41
C SER A 243 -1.76 -4.88 -6.35
N CYS A 244 -3.00 -4.65 -5.92
CA CYS A 244 -3.98 -3.93 -6.73
C CYS A 244 -3.58 -2.46 -6.95
N ALA A 245 -3.06 -1.79 -5.93
CA ALA A 245 -2.55 -0.41 -6.07
C ALA A 245 -1.36 -0.37 -7.03
N CYS A 246 -0.46 -1.35 -6.96
CA CYS A 246 0.68 -1.45 -7.87
C CYS A 246 0.25 -1.73 -9.31
N VAL A 247 -0.74 -2.60 -9.52
CA VAL A 247 -1.30 -2.91 -10.84
C VAL A 247 -1.99 -1.69 -11.44
N TYR A 248 -2.71 -0.88 -10.64
CA TYR A 248 -3.33 0.35 -11.13
C TYR A 248 -2.32 1.31 -11.80
N VAL A 249 -1.08 1.37 -11.30
CA VAL A 249 -0.04 2.26 -11.86
C VAL A 249 0.24 1.95 -13.34
N VAL A 250 0.20 0.67 -13.73
CA VAL A 250 0.60 0.20 -15.06
C VAL A 250 -0.58 -0.18 -15.95
N ALA A 251 -1.72 -0.53 -15.35
CA ALA A 251 -2.92 -0.97 -16.06
C ALA A 251 -4.19 -0.33 -15.45
N PRO A 252 -4.30 1.01 -15.42
CA PRO A 252 -5.44 1.71 -14.81
C PRO A 252 -6.77 1.39 -15.50
N GLU A 253 -6.75 0.95 -16.76
CA GLU A 253 -7.93 0.51 -17.52
C GLU A 253 -8.62 -0.73 -16.96
N LEU A 254 -7.94 -1.51 -16.10
CA LEU A 254 -8.52 -2.66 -15.41
C LEU A 254 -9.46 -2.23 -14.26
N PHE A 255 -9.51 -0.93 -13.94
CA PHE A 255 -10.29 -0.38 -12.84
C PHE A 255 -11.33 0.61 -13.34
N THR A 256 -12.55 0.49 -12.81
CA THR A 256 -13.56 1.53 -12.94
C THR A 256 -13.42 2.51 -11.79
N THR A 257 -13.35 3.81 -12.08
CA THR A 257 -13.18 4.86 -11.07
C THR A 257 -14.40 5.78 -10.97
N ARG A 258 -14.63 6.29 -9.76
CA ARG A 258 -15.57 7.36 -9.44
C ARG A 258 -14.81 8.56 -8.90
N SER A 259 -15.08 9.74 -9.45
CA SER A 259 -14.42 10.99 -9.06
C SER A 259 -15.25 11.78 -8.06
N GLY A 260 -14.58 12.49 -7.17
CA GLY A 260 -15.17 13.43 -6.21
C GLY A 260 -14.28 13.64 -4.98
N PRO A 261 -14.48 14.72 -4.20
CA PRO A 261 -13.73 14.94 -2.98
C PRO A 261 -13.97 13.81 -1.96
N VAL A 262 -12.89 13.45 -1.26
CA VAL A 262 -12.85 12.41 -0.24
C VAL A 262 -12.54 13.04 1.11
N ARG A 263 -13.19 12.56 2.17
CA ARG A 263 -12.84 12.85 3.56
C ARG A 263 -12.72 11.56 4.35
N VAL A 264 -11.96 11.63 5.43
CA VAL A 264 -11.79 10.58 6.41
C VAL A 264 -12.31 11.05 7.77
N VAL A 265 -13.18 10.25 8.39
CA VAL A 265 -13.67 10.52 9.73
C VAL A 265 -12.53 10.30 10.74
N CYS A 266 -12.23 11.32 11.55
CA CYS A 266 -11.21 11.26 12.60
C CYS A 266 -11.88 11.28 13.99
N GLY A 267 -11.96 10.11 14.62
CA GLY A 267 -12.56 9.87 15.93
C GLY A 267 -13.99 9.32 15.92
N GLY A 268 -14.49 8.96 17.10
CA GLY A 268 -15.83 8.39 17.28
C GLY A 268 -15.95 6.93 16.83
N ILE A 269 -17.17 6.43 16.68
CA ILE A 269 -17.42 5.02 16.31
C ILE A 269 -17.10 4.69 14.85
N ALA A 270 -16.96 5.72 14.02
CA ALA A 270 -16.67 5.62 12.59
C ALA A 270 -15.25 6.14 12.27
N ASP A 271 -14.37 6.16 13.26
CA ASP A 271 -12.97 6.56 13.10
C ASP A 271 -12.30 5.75 11.98
N GLY A 272 -11.68 6.43 11.01
CA GLY A 272 -11.11 5.83 9.81
C GLY A 272 -12.09 5.55 8.66
N GLN A 273 -13.37 5.93 8.78
CA GLN A 273 -14.32 5.78 7.67
C GLN A 273 -13.98 6.73 6.52
N THR A 274 -13.79 6.18 5.32
CA THR A 274 -13.62 6.94 4.08
C THR A 274 -14.97 7.23 3.43
N ILE A 275 -15.21 8.49 3.06
CA ILE A 275 -16.48 8.91 2.46
C ILE A 275 -16.18 9.84 1.29
N GLN A 276 -16.74 9.51 0.13
CA GLN A 276 -16.63 10.32 -1.09
C GLN A 276 -17.96 11.03 -1.36
N LYS A 277 -17.89 12.31 -1.71
CA LYS A 277 -19.00 13.04 -2.37
C LYS A 277 -18.74 12.98 -3.87
N PRO A 278 -19.48 12.17 -4.66
CA PRO A 278 -19.20 12.04 -6.09
C PRO A 278 -19.43 13.35 -6.84
N ASP A 279 -18.62 13.59 -7.87
CA ASP A 279 -18.77 14.75 -8.74
C ASP A 279 -20.17 14.80 -9.36
N GLY A 280 -20.72 16.02 -9.47
CA GLY A 280 -22.07 16.26 -9.97
C GLY A 280 -23.20 15.87 -9.00
N LYS A 281 -22.90 15.40 -7.78
CA LYS A 281 -23.89 15.19 -6.71
C LYS A 281 -23.92 16.38 -5.75
N GLY A 282 -25.11 16.96 -5.57
CA GLY A 282 -25.36 18.04 -4.64
C GLY A 282 -25.84 17.54 -3.27
N PHE A 283 -25.35 18.17 -2.21
CA PHE A 283 -25.80 18.00 -0.83
C PHE A 283 -25.99 19.39 -0.19
N GLY A 284 -26.52 19.45 1.04
CA GLY A 284 -26.50 20.69 1.82
C GLY A 284 -25.07 21.07 2.25
N PRO A 285 -24.87 22.23 2.91
CA PRO A 285 -23.56 22.63 3.43
C PRO A 285 -22.91 21.51 4.26
N SER A 286 -21.67 21.16 3.94
CA SER A 286 -20.99 19.96 4.44
C SER A 286 -19.48 20.09 4.47
N ASP A 287 -18.83 19.12 5.12
CA ASP A 287 -17.36 18.98 5.20
C ASP A 287 -16.67 18.63 3.87
N TRP A 288 -17.45 18.48 2.78
CA TRP A 288 -16.98 18.27 1.41
C TRP A 288 -17.13 19.53 0.53
N ASP A 289 -17.44 20.67 1.13
CA ASP A 289 -17.51 21.95 0.44
C ASP A 289 -16.19 22.73 0.55
N GLY A 290 -16.00 23.71 -0.33
CA GLY A 290 -14.75 24.46 -0.47
C GLY A 290 -13.90 23.96 -1.65
N ASP A 291 -12.61 24.30 -1.63
CA ASP A 291 -11.67 24.01 -2.73
C ASP A 291 -11.04 22.61 -2.61
N LEU A 292 -11.80 21.62 -2.12
CA LEU A 292 -11.31 20.24 -2.04
C LEU A 292 -11.15 19.65 -3.45
N PRO A 293 -10.01 19.03 -3.76
CA PRO A 293 -9.78 18.43 -5.06
C PRO A 293 -10.70 17.22 -5.28
N SER A 294 -11.08 16.99 -6.54
CA SER A 294 -11.74 15.75 -6.93
C SER A 294 -10.70 14.64 -7.04
N GLN A 295 -10.87 13.59 -6.23
CA GLN A 295 -10.00 12.41 -6.22
C GLN A 295 -10.72 11.21 -6.82
N LYS A 296 -9.95 10.23 -7.29
CA LYS A 296 -10.51 9.00 -7.88
C LYS A 296 -10.58 7.91 -6.82
N VAL A 297 -11.70 7.19 -6.80
CA VAL A 297 -11.90 5.98 -6.00
C VAL A 297 -12.21 4.83 -6.96
N CYS A 298 -11.49 3.71 -6.87
CA CYS A 298 -11.79 2.51 -7.62
C CYS A 298 -13.06 1.85 -7.05
N VAL A 299 -14.08 1.69 -7.90
CA VAL A 299 -15.39 1.12 -7.54
C VAL A 299 -15.65 -0.25 -8.17
N ASP A 300 -14.91 -0.59 -9.23
CA ASP A 300 -14.94 -1.93 -9.80
C ASP A 300 -13.58 -2.31 -10.42
N VAL A 301 -13.37 -3.60 -10.66
CA VAL A 301 -12.10 -4.14 -11.16
C VAL A 301 -12.31 -5.40 -12.00
N ASP A 302 -11.54 -5.56 -13.06
CA ASP A 302 -11.34 -6.85 -13.73
C ASP A 302 -10.34 -7.69 -12.91
N ALA A 303 -10.87 -8.41 -11.92
CA ALA A 303 -10.05 -9.14 -10.96
C ALA A 303 -9.22 -10.26 -11.61
N ASP A 304 -9.76 -10.94 -12.63
CA ASP A 304 -9.06 -12.01 -13.34
C ASP A 304 -7.87 -11.44 -14.13
N ALA A 305 -8.05 -10.31 -14.81
CA ALA A 305 -6.98 -9.62 -15.51
C ALA A 305 -5.89 -9.11 -14.56
N VAL A 306 -6.28 -8.57 -13.39
CA VAL A 306 -5.33 -8.13 -12.35
C VAL A 306 -4.49 -9.31 -11.84
N LEU A 307 -5.13 -10.42 -11.45
CA LEU A 307 -4.43 -11.61 -10.95
C LEU A 307 -3.51 -12.21 -12.02
N LYS A 308 -3.97 -12.23 -13.28
CA LYS A 308 -3.15 -12.67 -14.42
C LYS A 308 -1.93 -11.79 -14.63
N LEU A 309 -2.07 -10.47 -14.55
CA LEU A 309 -0.94 -9.55 -14.71
C LEU A 309 0.11 -9.73 -13.60
N ILE A 310 -0.34 -9.90 -12.35
CA ILE A 310 0.55 -10.21 -11.22
C ILE A 310 1.30 -11.51 -11.48
N HIS A 311 0.57 -12.57 -11.82
CA HIS A 311 1.14 -13.88 -12.16
C HIS A 311 2.20 -13.77 -13.26
N ASP A 312 1.85 -13.19 -14.41
CA ASP A 312 2.73 -13.13 -15.57
C ASP A 312 3.99 -12.30 -15.30
N THR A 313 3.86 -11.24 -14.49
CA THR A 313 5.00 -10.40 -14.08
C THR A 313 5.98 -11.18 -13.21
N ILE A 314 5.48 -11.91 -12.22
CA ILE A 314 6.33 -12.69 -11.29
C ILE A 314 6.89 -13.94 -11.98
N VAL A 315 6.16 -14.56 -12.91
CA VAL A 315 6.67 -15.71 -13.67
C VAL A 315 7.76 -15.32 -14.68
N ALA A 316 7.78 -14.06 -15.13
CA ALA A 316 8.82 -13.56 -16.03
C ALA A 316 10.19 -13.37 -15.36
N ILE A 317 10.31 -13.61 -14.04
CA ILE A 317 11.58 -13.60 -13.30
C ILE A 317 12.52 -14.65 -13.92
N LYS A 318 13.59 -14.18 -14.56
CA LYS A 318 14.68 -15.07 -15.00
C LYS A 318 15.56 -15.36 -13.79
N GLU A 319 15.85 -16.64 -13.54
CA GLU A 319 16.93 -16.98 -12.62
C GLU A 319 18.27 -16.54 -13.26
N ASP A 320 19.00 -15.67 -12.54
CA ASP A 320 20.41 -15.37 -12.82
C ASP A 320 21.32 -16.47 -12.28
#